data_AF-A0A0U3CTN0-F1
#
_entry.id   AF-A0A0U3CTN0-F1
#
_cell.length_a   1.000
_cell.length_b   1.000
_cell.length_c   1.000
_cell.angle_alpha   90.00
_cell.angle_beta   90.00
_cell.angle_gamma   90.00
#
_symmetry.space_group_name_H-M   'P 1'
#
loop_
_entity.id
_entity.type
_entity.pdbx_description
1 polymer ?
#
loop_
_entity_poly.entity_id
_entity_poly.type
_entity_poly.pdbx_seq_one_letter_code
_entity_poly.pdbx_strand_id
1 'polypeptide(L)'
;MNNDKIIIALVVVLIVVLAAGVIFLNPGHAKVDSRAVVTSNSTLQDGDNFTIRLTDLNNTPIANQRVNITIIDANGGKNPQAVTTDANGEGKLQLNGLTPGEYTMNVTYGGNDNYTACNTTQKLTMEKKVVHETVNQQSTKSSSSSNEIFFDPEVNVYYDSNGIVVDPDGKHSQSVGSRYSDLREYRDRWERGEPVMV
;
A
#
# COMPACT_ATOMS: atom_id res chain seq x y z
N MET A 1 -8.92 -75.28 34.64
CA MET A 1 -8.93 -73.80 34.65
C MET A 1 -10.38 -73.36 34.71
N ASN A 2 -10.79 -72.64 35.76
CA ASN A 2 -12.20 -72.35 35.99
C ASN A 2 -12.70 -71.36 34.93
N ASN A 3 -13.84 -71.64 34.31
CA ASN A 3 -14.41 -70.82 33.24
C ASN A 3 -14.58 -69.36 33.68
N ASP A 4 -14.88 -69.11 34.95
CA ASP A 4 -15.01 -67.76 35.52
C ASP A 4 -13.73 -66.93 35.41
N LYS A 5 -12.56 -67.56 35.62
CA LYS A 5 -11.25 -66.89 35.51
C LYS A 5 -10.92 -66.58 34.04
N ILE A 6 -11.35 -67.44 33.13
CA ILE A 6 -11.18 -67.25 31.68
C ILE A 6 -12.08 -66.10 31.20
N ILE A 7 -13.34 -66.07 31.64
CA ILE A 7 -14.30 -65.02 31.30
C ILE A 7 -13.81 -63.66 31.81
N ILE A 8 -13.38 -63.58 33.08
CA ILE A 8 -12.85 -62.33 33.65
C ILE A 8 -11.62 -61.85 32.86
N ALA A 9 -10.69 -62.75 32.54
CA ALA A 9 -9.50 -62.40 31.75
C ALA A 9 -9.86 -61.85 30.36
N LEU A 10 -10.83 -62.47 29.66
CA LEU A 10 -11.27 -62.01 28.34
C LEU A 10 -11.98 -60.65 28.40
N VAL A 11 -12.79 -60.40 29.43
CA VAL A 11 -13.47 -59.10 29.61
C VAL A 11 -12.45 -57.98 29.88
N VAL A 12 -11.44 -58.24 30.71
CA VAL A 12 -10.37 -57.26 30.98
C VAL A 12 -9.59 -56.95 29.71
N VAL A 13 -9.23 -57.97 28.93
CA VAL A 13 -8.54 -57.78 27.64
C VAL A 13 -9.42 -56.98 26.67
N LEU A 14 -10.72 -57.28 26.57
CA LEU A 14 -11.64 -56.54 25.71
C LEU A 14 -11.76 -55.06 26.12
N ILE A 15 -11.87 -54.76 27.43
CA ILE A 15 -11.94 -53.39 27.94
C ILE A 15 -10.65 -52.62 27.61
N VAL A 16 -9.48 -53.25 27.77
CA VAL A 16 -8.19 -52.64 27.43
C VAL A 16 -8.08 -52.37 25.92
N VAL A 17 -8.54 -53.29 25.08
CA VAL A 17 -8.56 -53.11 23.62
C VAL A 17 -9.53 -52.01 23.20
N LEU A 18 -10.72 -51.91 23.81
CA LEU A 18 -11.66 -50.82 23.54
C LEU A 18 -11.11 -49.47 24.01
N ALA A 19 -10.52 -49.40 25.20
CA ALA A 19 -9.92 -48.17 25.73
C ALA A 19 -8.73 -47.71 24.88
N ALA A 20 -7.85 -48.63 24.48
CA ALA A 20 -6.75 -48.33 23.54
C ALA A 20 -7.31 -47.91 22.17
N GLY A 21 -8.30 -48.62 21.65
CA GLY A 21 -8.96 -48.32 20.38
C GLY A 21 -9.54 -46.91 20.33
N VAL A 22 -10.17 -46.43 21.41
CA VAL A 22 -10.69 -45.06 21.50
C VAL A 22 -9.58 -44.01 21.45
N ILE A 23 -8.40 -44.29 22.02
CA ILE A 23 -7.23 -43.40 21.95
C ILE A 23 -6.67 -43.34 20.52
N PHE A 24 -6.72 -44.43 19.76
CA PHE A 24 -6.31 -44.47 18.36
C PHE A 24 -7.36 -43.91 17.37
N LEU A 25 -8.60 -43.72 17.81
CA LEU A 25 -9.73 -43.23 16.99
C LEU A 25 -9.93 -41.72 17.03
N ASN A 26 -9.05 -40.97 17.71
CA ASN A 26 -9.04 -39.51 17.62
C ASN A 26 -7.81 -39.03 16.82
N PRO A 27 -7.75 -39.27 15.50
CA PRO A 27 -6.77 -38.58 14.68
C PRO A 27 -7.08 -37.09 14.81
N GLY A 28 -6.17 -36.32 15.40
CA GLY A 28 -6.23 -34.86 15.26
C GLY A 28 -6.42 -34.58 13.78
N HIS A 29 -7.54 -33.93 13.42
CA HIS A 29 -7.95 -33.77 12.04
C HIS A 29 -6.75 -33.27 11.21
N ALA A 30 -6.47 -33.96 10.10
CA ALA A 30 -5.42 -33.51 9.20
C ALA A 30 -5.69 -32.04 8.84
N LYS A 31 -4.65 -31.20 8.96
CA LYS A 31 -4.77 -29.76 8.70
C LYS A 31 -5.17 -29.52 7.24
N VAL A 32 -5.97 -28.49 7.01
CA VAL A 32 -6.37 -28.03 5.68
C VAL A 32 -5.22 -27.25 5.05
N ASP A 33 -4.93 -27.54 3.78
CA ASP A 33 -3.86 -26.84 3.07
C ASP A 33 -4.18 -25.37 2.81
N SER A 34 -3.24 -24.49 3.17
CA SER A 34 -3.36 -23.05 2.99
C SER A 34 -2.55 -22.52 1.81
N ARG A 35 -2.98 -21.39 1.28
CA ARG A 35 -2.36 -20.68 0.17
C ARG A 35 -2.39 -19.17 0.41
N ALA A 36 -1.24 -18.54 0.35
CA ALA A 36 -1.09 -17.09 0.31
C ALA A 36 -0.85 -16.62 -1.13
N VAL A 37 -1.57 -15.59 -1.56
CA VAL A 37 -1.42 -14.98 -2.89
C VAL A 37 -1.27 -13.47 -2.73
N VAL A 38 -0.30 -12.88 -3.42
CA VAL A 38 -0.19 -11.41 -3.52
C VAL A 38 -1.18 -10.92 -4.58
N THR A 39 -2.00 -9.94 -4.21
CA THR A 39 -3.07 -9.42 -5.08
C THR A 39 -2.84 -7.97 -5.50
N SER A 40 -1.93 -7.25 -4.83
CA SER A 40 -1.46 -5.94 -5.28
C SER A 40 -0.60 -6.04 -6.53
N ASN A 41 -0.50 -4.93 -7.27
CA ASN A 41 0.36 -4.80 -8.44
C ASN A 41 1.84 -5.02 -8.09
N SER A 42 2.63 -5.39 -9.10
CA SER A 42 4.10 -5.48 -9.00
C SER A 42 4.79 -4.11 -9.00
N THR A 43 4.04 -3.03 -9.26
CA THR A 43 4.54 -1.66 -9.25
C THR A 43 3.64 -0.82 -8.36
N LEU A 44 4.22 -0.18 -7.34
CA LEU A 44 3.51 0.60 -6.32
C LEU A 44 4.28 1.88 -5.98
N GLN A 45 3.63 2.83 -5.33
CA GLN A 45 4.21 4.08 -4.83
C GLN A 45 4.17 4.11 -3.30
N ASP A 46 4.99 4.98 -2.71
CA ASP A 46 4.93 5.20 -1.25
C ASP A 46 3.54 5.71 -0.84
N GLY A 47 2.98 5.09 0.20
CA GLY A 47 1.61 5.29 0.66
C GLY A 47 0.59 4.26 0.13
N ASP A 48 0.95 3.48 -0.90
CA ASP A 48 0.07 2.43 -1.43
C ASP A 48 -0.06 1.24 -0.48
N ASN A 49 -1.09 0.42 -0.72
CA ASN A 49 -1.32 -0.81 0.02
C ASN A 49 -0.77 -2.04 -0.71
N PHE A 50 0.19 -2.72 -0.10
CA PHE A 50 0.55 -4.08 -0.48
C PHE A 50 -0.48 -5.05 0.10
N THR A 51 -1.16 -5.81 -0.76
CA THR A 51 -2.32 -6.63 -0.36
C THR A 51 -2.07 -8.10 -0.66
N ILE A 52 -2.34 -8.94 0.35
CA ILE A 52 -2.28 -10.39 0.25
C ILE A 52 -3.65 -10.98 0.52
N ARG A 53 -3.92 -12.17 -0.04
CA ARG A 53 -5.09 -12.98 0.28
C ARG A 53 -4.65 -14.36 0.75
N LEU A 54 -5.19 -14.79 1.88
CA LEU A 54 -4.96 -16.10 2.48
C LEU A 54 -6.24 -16.94 2.34
N THR A 55 -6.13 -18.08 1.65
CA THR A 55 -7.24 -19.02 1.45
C THR A 55 -6.79 -20.45 1.72
N ASP A 56 -7.75 -21.37 1.82
CA ASP A 56 -7.47 -22.79 1.57
C ASP A 56 -7.26 -23.06 0.06
N LEU A 57 -7.02 -24.31 -0.32
CA LEU A 57 -6.89 -24.69 -1.73
C LEU A 57 -8.19 -24.54 -2.55
N ASN A 58 -9.36 -24.58 -1.89
CA ASN A 58 -10.67 -24.38 -2.49
C ASN A 58 -11.06 -22.90 -2.65
N ASN A 59 -10.18 -21.97 -2.30
CA ASN A 59 -10.41 -20.51 -2.26
C ASN A 59 -11.34 -20.03 -1.13
N THR A 60 -11.56 -20.84 -0.09
CA THR A 60 -12.25 -20.40 1.12
C THR A 60 -11.34 -19.42 1.87
N PRO A 61 -11.80 -18.20 2.21
CA PRO A 61 -11.00 -17.25 2.97
C PRO A 61 -10.60 -17.75 4.35
N ILE A 62 -9.37 -17.45 4.78
CA ILE A 62 -8.90 -17.73 6.14
C ILE A 62 -8.70 -16.40 6.88
N ALA A 63 -9.69 -16.04 7.70
CA ALA A 63 -9.75 -14.78 8.42
C ALA A 63 -9.00 -14.79 9.77
N ASN A 64 -8.71 -13.60 10.29
CA ASN A 64 -8.10 -13.35 11.60
C ASN A 64 -6.74 -14.04 11.79
N GLN A 65 -5.98 -14.24 10.71
CA GLN A 65 -4.67 -14.86 10.76
C GLN A 65 -3.57 -13.81 10.68
N ARG A 66 -2.56 -13.94 11.53
CA ARG A 66 -1.33 -13.14 11.43
C ARG A 66 -0.48 -13.67 10.29
N VAL A 67 -0.19 -12.81 9.31
CA VAL A 67 0.70 -13.08 8.18
C VAL A 67 1.91 -12.16 8.29
N ASN A 68 3.11 -12.73 8.25
CA ASN A 68 4.35 -11.96 8.30
C ASN A 68 4.79 -11.60 6.88
N ILE A 69 5.28 -10.38 6.71
CA ILE A 69 5.75 -9.84 5.43
C ILE A 69 7.15 -9.28 5.68
N THR A 70 8.16 -9.79 4.98
CA THR A 70 9.51 -9.24 5.05
C THR A 70 9.80 -8.49 3.76
N ILE A 71 9.97 -7.18 3.88
CA ILE A 71 10.37 -6.30 2.77
C ILE A 71 11.89 -6.37 2.67
N ILE A 72 12.40 -6.77 1.51
CA ILE A 72 13.84 -6.94 1.27
C ILE A 72 14.26 -5.94 0.19
N ASP A 73 15.17 -5.03 0.52
CA ASP A 73 15.71 -4.07 -0.45
C ASP A 73 16.74 -4.73 -1.41
N ALA A 74 17.14 -4.01 -2.45
CA ALA A 74 18.12 -4.48 -3.44
C ALA A 74 19.51 -4.81 -2.84
N ASN A 75 19.85 -4.24 -1.69
CA ASN A 75 21.09 -4.51 -0.97
C ASN A 75 20.96 -5.68 0.03
N GLY A 76 19.77 -6.30 0.12
CA GLY A 76 19.46 -7.39 1.03
C GLY A 76 19.05 -6.96 2.44
N GLY A 77 18.88 -5.65 2.70
CA GLY A 77 18.33 -5.12 3.94
C GLY A 77 16.90 -5.62 4.15
N LYS A 78 16.57 -6.06 5.37
CA LYS A 78 15.28 -6.70 5.70
C LYS A 78 14.49 -5.85 6.68
N ASN A 79 13.24 -5.55 6.33
CA ASN A 79 12.27 -4.88 7.18
C ASN A 79 11.05 -5.81 7.42
N PRO A 80 10.97 -6.49 8.57
CA PRO A 80 9.86 -7.36 8.90
C PRO A 80 8.62 -6.55 9.33
N GLN A 81 7.48 -6.91 8.77
CA GLN A 81 6.15 -6.35 9.01
C GLN A 81 5.16 -7.51 9.23
N ALA A 82 3.96 -7.19 9.71
CA ALA A 82 2.90 -8.17 9.83
C ALA A 82 1.53 -7.54 9.64
N VAL A 83 0.60 -8.30 9.08
CA VAL A 83 -0.80 -7.93 8.92
C VAL A 83 -1.69 -9.02 9.50
N THR A 84 -2.93 -8.68 9.81
CA THR A 84 -3.96 -9.65 10.18
C THR A 84 -4.98 -9.71 9.06
N THR A 85 -5.35 -10.92 8.62
CA THR A 85 -6.35 -11.09 7.57
C THR A 85 -7.75 -10.73 8.06
N ASP A 86 -8.53 -10.07 7.21
CA ASP A 86 -9.93 -9.74 7.47
C ASP A 86 -10.87 -10.92 7.16
N ALA A 87 -12.19 -10.68 7.21
CA ALA A 87 -13.21 -11.69 6.91
C ALA A 87 -13.13 -12.26 5.48
N ASN A 88 -12.54 -11.53 4.54
CA ASN A 88 -12.30 -11.97 3.17
C ASN A 88 -10.92 -12.65 2.99
N GLY A 89 -10.20 -12.87 4.10
CA GLY A 89 -8.87 -13.44 4.09
C GLY A 89 -7.82 -12.44 3.59
N GLU A 90 -8.14 -11.15 3.49
CA GLU A 90 -7.23 -10.13 2.96
C GLU A 90 -6.42 -9.48 4.08
N GLY A 91 -5.10 -9.38 3.89
CA GLY A 91 -4.21 -8.59 4.73
C GLY A 91 -3.64 -7.42 3.94
N LYS A 92 -3.72 -6.20 4.50
CA LYS A 92 -3.29 -4.96 3.84
C LYS A 92 -2.18 -4.30 4.65
N LEU A 93 -1.02 -4.12 4.02
CA LEU A 93 0.12 -3.40 4.57
C LEU A 93 0.27 -2.07 3.84
N GLN A 94 0.10 -0.96 4.54
CA GLN A 94 0.41 0.35 3.98
C GLN A 94 1.92 0.54 3.94
N LEU A 95 2.45 0.80 2.75
CA LEU A 95 3.87 1.07 2.53
C LEU A 95 4.15 2.53 2.90
N ASN A 96 5.12 2.76 3.78
CA ASN A 96 5.48 4.10 4.24
C ASN A 96 7.00 4.24 4.33
N GLY A 97 7.54 5.31 3.76
CA GLY A 97 8.96 5.63 3.78
C GLY A 97 9.83 4.71 2.92
N LEU A 98 9.25 4.06 1.90
CA LEU A 98 10.03 3.29 0.93
C LEU A 98 10.50 4.19 -0.21
N THR A 99 11.81 4.22 -0.44
CA THR A 99 12.39 4.95 -1.57
C THR A 99 12.12 4.22 -2.89
N PRO A 100 12.06 4.93 -4.04
CA PRO A 100 11.93 4.28 -5.34
C PRO A 100 13.06 3.27 -5.60
N GLY A 101 12.71 2.12 -6.17
CA GLY A 101 13.66 1.03 -6.43
C GLY A 101 13.02 -0.36 -6.37
N GLU A 102 13.86 -1.39 -6.46
CA GLU A 102 13.43 -2.79 -6.47
C GLU A 102 13.42 -3.39 -5.06
N TYR A 103 12.36 -4.11 -4.74
CA TYR A 103 12.15 -4.82 -3.50
C TYR A 103 11.66 -6.25 -3.74
N THR A 104 11.95 -7.13 -2.78
CA THR A 104 11.37 -8.48 -2.71
C THR A 104 10.50 -8.59 -1.49
N MET A 105 9.23 -8.90 -1.69
CA MET A 105 8.23 -9.10 -0.63
C MET A 105 8.13 -10.59 -0.34
N ASN A 106 8.62 -11.02 0.83
CA ASN A 106 8.49 -12.41 1.27
C ASN A 106 7.35 -12.52 2.30
N VAL A 107 6.29 -13.24 1.94
CA VAL A 107 5.07 -13.38 2.74
C VAL A 107 5.04 -14.78 3.34
N THR A 108 4.87 -14.90 4.65
CA THR A 108 4.82 -16.18 5.35
C THR A 108 3.64 -16.25 6.31
N TYR A 109 2.92 -17.37 6.25
CA TYR A 109 1.91 -17.77 7.21
C TYR A 109 2.37 -19.05 7.91
N GLY A 110 2.45 -19.01 9.24
CA GLY A 110 2.99 -20.11 10.04
C GLY A 110 2.05 -21.30 10.22
N GLY A 111 0.81 -21.21 9.73
CA GLY A 111 -0.24 -22.20 10.01
C GLY A 111 -0.81 -22.08 11.43
N ASN A 112 -1.75 -22.95 11.75
CA ASN A 112 -2.31 -23.14 13.09
C ASN A 112 -2.80 -24.59 13.25
N ASP A 113 -3.62 -24.90 14.25
CA ASP A 113 -4.13 -26.26 14.48
C ASP A 113 -5.02 -26.79 13.34
N ASN A 114 -5.64 -25.90 12.57
CA ASN A 114 -6.57 -26.24 11.49
C ASN A 114 -5.94 -26.14 10.10
N TYR A 115 -4.89 -25.33 9.95
CA TYR A 115 -4.35 -24.92 8.65
C TYR A 115 -2.83 -25.12 8.56
N THR A 116 -2.35 -25.59 7.40
CA THR A 116 -0.91 -25.74 7.16
C THR A 116 -0.21 -24.39 6.95
N ALA A 117 1.11 -24.37 7.14
CA ALA A 117 1.92 -23.21 6.85
C ALA A 117 2.09 -23.02 5.33
N CYS A 118 2.17 -21.78 4.86
CA CYS A 118 2.44 -21.48 3.45
C CYS A 118 3.25 -20.18 3.31
N ASN A 119 3.90 -20.01 2.16
CA ASN A 119 4.62 -18.80 1.83
C ASN A 119 4.43 -18.41 0.36
N THR A 120 4.74 -17.15 0.05
CA THR A 120 4.82 -16.66 -1.32
C THR A 120 5.78 -15.48 -1.39
N THR A 121 6.37 -15.26 -2.56
CA THR A 121 7.32 -14.17 -2.78
C THR A 121 6.93 -13.41 -4.04
N GLN A 122 6.99 -12.08 -3.97
CA GLN A 122 6.73 -11.19 -5.11
C GLN A 122 7.84 -10.15 -5.23
N LYS A 123 8.33 -9.92 -6.45
CA LYS A 123 9.17 -8.76 -6.75
C LYS A 123 8.29 -7.53 -6.91
N LEU A 124 8.71 -6.42 -6.32
CA LEU A 124 7.98 -5.16 -6.29
C LEU A 124 8.90 -4.03 -6.72
N THR A 125 8.45 -3.22 -7.68
CA THR A 125 9.10 -1.97 -8.08
C THR A 125 8.37 -0.81 -7.39
N MET A 126 9.09 -0.08 -6.54
CA MET A 126 8.60 1.17 -5.97
C MET A 126 8.91 2.31 -6.92
N GLU A 127 7.88 2.99 -7.41
CA GLU A 127 8.02 4.17 -8.25
C GLU A 127 8.04 5.45 -7.42
N LYS A 128 8.65 6.49 -8.00
CA LYS A 128 8.54 7.83 -7.44
C LYS A 128 7.08 8.25 -7.51
N LYS A 129 6.54 8.67 -6.37
CA LYS A 129 5.24 9.33 -6.35
C LYS A 129 5.31 10.58 -7.21
N VAL A 130 4.65 10.56 -8.37
CA VAL A 130 4.48 11.75 -9.20
C VAL A 130 3.35 12.53 -8.55
N VAL A 131 3.71 13.43 -7.63
CA VAL A 131 2.77 14.41 -7.12
C VAL A 131 2.50 15.38 -8.27
N HIS A 132 1.40 15.18 -8.99
CA HIS A 132 0.76 16.28 -9.68
C HIS A 132 0.22 17.16 -8.55
N GLU A 133 0.92 18.25 -8.24
CA GLU A 133 0.37 19.26 -7.34
C GLU A 133 -0.93 19.78 -7.97
N THR A 134 -2.07 19.29 -7.49
CA THR A 134 -3.32 20.00 -7.63
C THR A 134 -3.39 20.91 -6.42
N VAL A 135 -3.03 22.18 -6.59
CA VAL A 135 -3.30 23.21 -5.59
C VAL A 135 -4.82 23.27 -5.42
N ASN A 136 -5.35 22.70 -4.33
CA ASN A 136 -6.76 22.85 -3.98
C ASN A 136 -6.87 23.97 -2.94
N GLN A 137 -7.11 25.20 -3.40
CA GLN A 137 -7.54 26.29 -2.54
C GLN A 137 -8.98 25.99 -2.07
N GLN A 138 -9.18 25.55 -0.83
CA GLN A 138 -10.51 25.59 -0.22
C GLN A 138 -10.48 26.37 1.10
N SER A 139 -10.69 27.67 0.93
CA SER A 139 -11.08 28.71 1.88
C SER A 139 -11.46 28.24 3.30
N THR A 140 -10.56 28.49 4.26
CA THR A 140 -10.97 29.01 5.57
C THR A 140 -10.68 30.50 5.55
N LYS A 141 -11.70 31.33 5.82
CA LYS A 141 -11.55 32.79 5.89
C LYS A 141 -10.68 33.14 7.11
N SER A 142 -9.37 33.18 6.85
CA SER A 142 -8.34 33.96 7.53
C SER A 142 -7.32 34.35 6.45
N SER A 143 -7.63 35.45 5.75
CA SER A 143 -6.68 36.38 5.10
C SER A 143 -5.38 35.78 4.52
N SER A 144 -5.38 35.42 3.23
CA SER A 144 -4.21 35.49 2.32
C SER A 144 -4.67 35.10 0.91
N SER A 145 -4.82 36.09 0.02
CA SER A 145 -5.19 35.89 -1.38
C SER A 145 -4.05 35.18 -2.11
N SER A 146 -4.19 33.89 -2.41
CA SER A 146 -3.23 33.16 -3.25
C SER A 146 -3.37 33.61 -4.71
N ASN A 147 -2.46 34.47 -5.14
CA ASN A 147 -2.36 34.93 -6.53
C ASN A 147 -1.83 33.78 -7.40
N GLU A 148 -2.71 33.13 -8.17
CA GLU A 148 -2.31 32.16 -9.19
C GLU A 148 -1.64 32.90 -10.36
N ILE A 149 -0.50 32.38 -10.80
CA ILE A 149 0.30 32.94 -11.90
C ILE A 149 0.02 32.14 -13.17
N PHE A 150 -0.39 32.83 -14.23
CA PHE A 150 -0.71 32.31 -15.56
C PHE A 150 0.38 32.69 -16.57
N PHE A 151 0.71 31.83 -17.53
CA PHE A 151 1.65 32.14 -18.61
C PHE A 151 0.88 32.46 -19.90
N ASP A 152 1.16 33.61 -20.50
CA ASP A 152 0.67 33.97 -21.84
C ASP A 152 1.77 33.68 -22.88
N PRO A 153 1.59 32.67 -23.75
CA PRO A 153 2.59 32.30 -24.74
C PRO A 153 2.70 33.30 -25.90
N GLU A 154 1.71 34.18 -26.11
CA GLU A 154 1.73 35.16 -27.21
C GLU A 154 2.61 36.37 -26.90
N VAL A 155 2.70 36.75 -25.63
CA VAL A 155 3.55 37.86 -25.14
C VAL A 155 4.68 37.39 -24.23
N ASN A 156 4.81 36.08 -23.98
CA ASN A 156 5.85 35.44 -23.18
C ASN A 156 5.98 35.99 -21.75
N VAL A 157 4.88 36.37 -21.11
CA VAL A 157 4.86 36.91 -19.73
C VAL A 157 4.08 35.99 -18.80
N TYR A 158 4.42 36.05 -17.53
CA TYR A 158 3.61 35.49 -16.46
C TYR A 158 2.74 36.60 -15.87
N TYR A 159 1.48 36.33 -15.51
CA TYR A 159 0.61 37.33 -14.87
C TYR A 159 -0.32 36.71 -13.82
N ASP A 160 -0.74 37.47 -12.82
CA ASP A 160 -1.75 37.03 -11.85
C ASP A 160 -3.14 37.64 -12.08
N SER A 161 -4.13 37.18 -11.31
CA SER A 161 -5.51 37.68 -11.38
C SER A 161 -5.68 39.16 -10.98
N ASN A 162 -4.67 39.78 -10.37
CA ASN A 162 -4.63 41.21 -10.07
C ASN A 162 -3.90 42.01 -11.14
N GLY A 163 -3.47 41.36 -12.24
CA GLY A 163 -2.74 41.98 -13.33
C GLY A 163 -1.27 42.23 -13.02
N ILE A 164 -0.69 41.62 -11.99
CA ILE A 164 0.77 41.70 -11.79
C ILE A 164 1.45 40.81 -12.82
N VAL A 165 2.27 41.41 -13.69
CA VAL A 165 3.12 40.70 -14.64
C VAL A 165 4.49 40.43 -14.03
N VAL A 166 5.02 39.24 -14.29
CA VAL A 166 6.37 38.82 -13.95
C VAL A 166 7.11 38.51 -15.24
N ASP A 167 8.28 39.12 -15.41
CA ASP A 167 9.15 38.91 -16.56
C ASP A 167 9.51 37.42 -16.72
N PRO A 168 9.77 36.92 -17.94
CA PRO A 168 10.19 35.53 -18.15
C PRO A 168 11.50 35.14 -17.44
N ASP A 169 12.30 36.10 -16.98
CA ASP A 169 13.48 35.88 -16.14
C ASP A 169 13.18 35.79 -14.62
N GLY A 170 11.93 36.06 -14.23
CA GLY A 170 11.44 35.99 -12.85
C GLY A 170 11.90 37.12 -11.93
N LYS A 171 12.54 38.19 -12.44
CA LYS A 171 13.24 39.18 -11.60
C LYS A 171 12.54 40.53 -11.46
N HIS A 172 11.67 40.91 -12.39
CA HIS A 172 10.89 42.14 -12.27
C HIS A 172 9.41 41.81 -12.24
N SER A 173 8.70 42.36 -11.26
CA SER A 173 7.25 42.29 -11.16
C SER A 173 6.66 43.70 -11.18
N GLN A 174 5.59 43.90 -11.95
CA GLN A 174 4.86 45.17 -12.02
C GLN A 174 3.37 44.94 -12.11
N SER A 175 2.58 45.85 -11.52
CA SER A 175 1.12 45.83 -11.69
C SER A 175 0.75 46.48 -13.01
N VAL A 176 0.15 45.71 -13.90
CA VAL A 176 -0.50 46.19 -15.12
C VAL A 176 -1.99 45.88 -15.07
N GLY A 177 -2.80 46.56 -15.87
CA GLY A 177 -4.22 46.24 -15.95
C GLY A 177 -4.44 44.80 -16.44
N SER A 178 -5.56 44.19 -16.05
CA SER A 178 -5.85 42.79 -16.40
C SER A 178 -6.28 42.57 -17.85
N ARG A 179 -6.22 43.60 -18.73
CA ARG A 179 -6.62 43.47 -20.14
C ARG A 179 -5.41 43.02 -20.95
N TYR A 180 -5.66 42.16 -21.94
CA TYR A 180 -4.62 41.67 -22.85
C TYR A 180 -3.87 42.81 -23.61
N SER A 181 -4.52 43.95 -23.83
CA SER A 181 -3.87 45.17 -24.37
C SER A 181 -2.76 45.69 -23.45
N ASP A 182 -2.95 45.60 -22.14
CA ASP A 182 -2.06 46.15 -21.13
C ASP A 182 -0.81 45.26 -20.99
N LEU A 183 -0.98 43.94 -21.16
CA LEU A 183 0.11 42.96 -21.24
C LEU A 183 0.99 43.14 -22.48
N ARG A 184 0.38 43.44 -23.64
CA ARG A 184 1.10 43.75 -24.88
C ARG A 184 1.90 45.04 -24.77
N GLU A 185 1.28 46.10 -24.25
CA GLU A 185 1.96 47.38 -24.04
C GLU A 185 3.15 47.24 -23.09
N TYR A 186 3.00 46.46 -22.01
CA TYR A 186 4.11 46.13 -21.12
C TYR A 186 5.30 45.50 -21.85
N ARG A 187 5.05 44.44 -22.65
CA ARG A 187 6.09 43.76 -23.43
C ARG A 187 6.78 44.72 -24.42
N ASP A 188 6.00 45.51 -25.15
CA ASP A 188 6.53 46.46 -26.14
C ASP A 188 7.39 47.55 -25.50
N ARG A 189 7.12 47.94 -24.24
CA ARG A 189 7.96 48.90 -23.48
C ARG A 189 9.24 48.27 -22.97
N TRP A 190 9.17 47.01 -22.51
CA TRP A 190 10.33 46.22 -22.08
C TRP A 190 11.33 46.04 -23.23
N GLU A 191 10.86 45.66 -24.42
CA GLU A 191 11.73 45.48 -25.59
C GLU A 191 12.39 46.79 -26.06
N ARG A 192 11.76 47.93 -25.77
CA ARG A 192 12.30 49.27 -26.06
C ARG A 192 13.18 49.83 -24.94
N GLY A 193 13.34 49.12 -23.82
CA GLY A 193 14.15 49.57 -22.68
C GLY A 193 13.58 50.79 -21.95
N GLU A 194 12.27 51.05 -22.08
CA GLU A 194 11.61 52.15 -21.41
C GLU A 194 11.30 51.79 -19.95
N PRO A 195 11.40 52.75 -18.99
CA PRO A 195 11.09 52.48 -17.59
C PRO A 195 9.61 52.19 -17.43
N VAL A 196 9.29 50.96 -17.03
CA VAL A 196 7.92 50.54 -16.78
C VAL A 196 7.54 51.04 -15.38
N MET A 197 6.48 51.85 -15.29
CA MET A 197 6.18 52.67 -14.10
C MET A 197 5.64 51.78 -12.98
N VAL A 198 6.14 52.01 -11.76
CA VAL A 198 5.79 51.30 -10.51
C VAL A 198 4.35 51.56 -10.09
#